data_AF-A0A4R9JII6-F1
#
_entry.id   AF-A0A4R9JII6-F1
#
_cell.length_a   1.000
_cell.length_b   1.000
_cell.length_c   1.000
_cell.angle_alpha   90.00
_cell.angle_beta   90.00
_cell.angle_gamma   90.00
#
_symmetry.space_group_name_H-M   'P 1'
#
loop_
_entity.id
_entity.type
_entity.pdbx_description
1 polymer ?
#
loop_
_entity_poly.entity_id
_entity_poly.type
_entity_poly.pdbx_seq_one_letter_code
_entity_poly.pdbx_strand_id
1 'polypeptide(L)'
;MKPNHYTEIPSTFEVQLEQLKDYDSKKHISARGIMFYHPYDIEVPSILKVSLKMISMTGSVDFLVKTLKSEKIGNEPLFEIHCNFYDTNAEKEDEVLSFISSY
;
A
#
# COMPACT_ATOMS: atom_id res chain seq x y z
N MET A 1 17.90 16.78 17.95
CA MET A 1 16.72 15.89 18.04
C MET A 1 15.89 16.33 19.23
N LYS A 2 14.57 16.53 19.08
CA LYS A 2 13.69 16.80 20.25
C LYS A 2 13.63 15.53 21.12
N PRO A 3 13.64 15.65 22.45
CA PRO A 3 13.57 14.49 23.33
C PRO A 3 12.23 13.75 23.14
N ASN A 4 12.30 12.42 23.05
CA ASN A 4 11.13 11.55 23.01
C ASN A 4 10.43 11.58 24.37
N HIS A 5 9.50 12.51 24.57
CA HIS A 5 8.61 12.49 25.72
C HIS A 5 7.50 11.46 25.47
N TYR A 6 7.56 10.35 26.18
CA TYR A 6 6.45 9.42 26.28
C TYR A 6 5.54 9.86 27.42
N THR A 7 4.24 10.00 27.15
CA THR A 7 3.22 10.32 28.15
C THR A 7 2.41 9.08 28.44
N GLU A 8 2.24 8.75 29.72
CA GLU A 8 1.46 7.60 30.16
C GLU A 8 -0.03 7.81 29.84
N ILE A 9 -0.67 6.78 29.28
CA ILE A 9 -2.11 6.79 28.98
C ILE A 9 -2.84 6.35 30.26
N PRO A 10 -3.81 7.12 30.79
CA PRO A 10 -4.55 6.76 31.99
C PRO A 10 -5.30 5.42 31.84
N SER A 11 -5.44 4.68 32.95
CA SER A 11 -6.10 3.36 32.99
C SER A 11 -7.59 3.36 32.63
N THR A 12 -8.20 4.54 32.47
CA THR A 12 -9.59 4.70 32.00
C THR A 12 -9.75 4.58 30.49
N PHE A 13 -8.64 4.49 29.73
CA PHE A 13 -8.65 4.32 28.29
C PHE A 13 -8.37 2.86 27.93
N GLU A 14 -9.16 2.32 27.00
CA GLU A 14 -8.91 1.00 26.41
C GLU A 14 -8.23 1.18 25.05
N VAL A 15 -7.10 0.48 24.83
CA VAL A 15 -6.43 0.45 23.54
C VAL A 15 -6.98 -0.74 22.75
N GLN A 16 -7.81 -0.47 21.75
CA GLN A 16 -8.26 -1.48 20.81
C GLN A 16 -7.23 -1.63 19.69
N LEU A 17 -6.66 -2.82 19.55
CA LEU A 17 -5.69 -3.14 18.52
C LEU A 17 -6.38 -4.00 17.44
N GLU A 18 -6.42 -3.49 16.20
CA GLU A 18 -6.78 -4.29 15.04
C GLU A 18 -5.49 -4.75 14.35
N GLN A 19 -5.24 -6.06 14.34
CA GLN A 19 -4.16 -6.63 13.53
C GLN A 19 -4.62 -6.66 12.08
N LEU A 20 -4.24 -5.64 11.31
CA LEU A 20 -4.36 -5.68 9.86
C LEU A 20 -3.45 -6.81 9.36
N LYS A 21 -4.04 -7.86 8.80
CA LYS A 21 -3.28 -8.89 8.09
C LYS A 21 -2.63 -8.23 6.89
N ASP A 22 -1.33 -7.98 6.95
CA ASP A 22 -0.58 -7.73 5.73
C ASP A 22 -0.68 -9.05 4.95
N TYR A 23 -1.45 -9.04 3.86
CA TYR A 23 -1.50 -10.17 2.93
C TYR A 23 -0.18 -10.14 2.16
N ASP A 24 0.84 -10.57 2.87
CA ASP A 24 2.23 -10.57 2.49
C ASP A 24 2.48 -11.77 1.59
N SER A 25 2.94 -11.54 0.36
CA SER A 25 3.92 -12.43 -0.26
C SER A 25 4.39 -11.98 -1.65
N LYS A 26 3.58 -11.29 -2.48
CA LYS A 26 4.07 -10.76 -3.77
C LYS A 26 3.38 -9.46 -4.16
N LYS A 27 4.06 -8.35 -3.91
CA LYS A 27 3.72 -7.03 -4.47
C LYS A 27 4.82 -6.72 -5.49
N HIS A 28 4.44 -6.38 -6.71
CA HIS A 28 5.39 -6.01 -7.76
C HIS A 28 5.11 -4.59 -8.18
N ILE A 29 6.13 -3.74 -8.21
CA ILE A 29 6.00 -2.38 -8.71
C ILE A 29 7.01 -2.15 -9.82
N SER A 30 6.61 -1.36 -10.80
CA SER A 30 7.43 -0.99 -11.95
C SER A 30 7.20 0.48 -12.28
N ALA A 31 7.93 1.01 -13.26
CA ALA A 31 7.71 2.36 -13.77
C ALA A 31 6.31 2.62 -14.33
N ARG A 32 5.50 1.58 -14.58
CA ARG A 32 4.15 1.72 -15.15
C ARG A 32 3.03 1.58 -14.12
N GLY A 33 3.32 1.01 -12.96
CA GLY A 33 2.29 0.73 -11.95
C GLY A 33 2.66 -0.41 -11.01
N ILE A 34 1.62 -1.01 -10.41
CA ILE A 34 1.74 -1.96 -9.31
C ILE A 34 0.81 -3.16 -9.51
N MET A 35 1.28 -4.33 -9.08
CA MET A 35 0.49 -5.54 -8.90
C MET A 35 0.54 -5.97 -7.44
N PHE A 36 -0.61 -6.39 -6.91
CA PHE A 36 -0.74 -6.90 -5.56
C PHE A 36 -1.90 -7.89 -5.46
N TYR A 37 -1.93 -8.67 -4.37
CA TYR A 37 -3.01 -9.58 -4.06
C TYR A 37 -4.01 -8.95 -3.07
N HIS A 38 -5.29 -9.20 -3.28
CA HIS A 38 -6.36 -8.65 -2.48
C HIS A 38 -7.49 -9.67 -2.25
N PRO A 39 -8.12 -9.73 -1.06
CA PRO A 39 -9.18 -10.72 -0.78
C PRO A 39 -10.50 -10.43 -1.49
N TYR A 40 -10.70 -9.19 -1.95
CA TYR A 40 -11.90 -8.75 -2.64
C TYR A 40 -11.63 -8.51 -4.11
N ASP A 41 -12.59 -8.90 -4.94
CA ASP A 41 -12.64 -8.50 -6.35
C ASP A 41 -12.80 -6.98 -6.44
N ILE A 42 -11.95 -6.34 -7.24
CA ILE A 42 -12.01 -4.90 -7.46
C ILE A 42 -12.53 -4.66 -8.87
N GLU A 43 -13.56 -3.82 -8.98
CA GLU A 43 -14.16 -3.45 -10.26
C GLU A 43 -13.11 -2.86 -11.23
N VAL A 44 -13.27 -3.16 -12.52
CA VAL A 44 -12.38 -2.67 -13.59
C VAL A 44 -13.21 -1.91 -14.63
N PRO A 45 -12.86 -0.64 -14.96
CA PRO A 45 -11.80 0.18 -14.38
C PRO A 45 -12.25 0.96 -13.13
N SER A 46 -11.40 0.97 -12.10
CA SER A 46 -11.55 1.75 -10.87
C SER A 46 -10.30 2.55 -10.57
N ILE A 47 -10.44 3.70 -9.90
CA ILE A 47 -9.30 4.48 -9.39
C ILE A 47 -9.15 4.15 -7.90
N LEU A 48 -7.95 3.73 -7.50
CA LEU A 48 -7.61 3.39 -6.12
C LEU A 48 -6.56 4.35 -5.59
N LYS A 49 -6.67 4.73 -4.31
CA LYS A 49 -5.59 5.37 -3.57
C LYS A 49 -4.75 4.30 -2.88
N VAL A 50 -3.46 4.28 -3.16
CA VAL A 50 -2.49 3.35 -2.57
C VAL A 50 -1.57 4.13 -1.63
N SER A 51 -1.37 3.60 -0.42
CA SER A 51 -0.42 4.10 0.57
C SER A 51 0.62 3.00 0.82
N LEU A 52 1.84 3.17 0.31
CA LEU A 52 2.95 2.27 0.64
C LEU A 52 3.64 2.78 1.89
N LYS A 53 3.67 1.95 2.94
CA LYS A 53 4.32 2.28 4.22
C LYS A 53 5.48 1.31 4.47
N MET A 54 6.64 1.86 4.81
CA MET A 54 7.80 1.06 5.19
C MET A 54 7.63 0.56 6.63
N ILE A 55 7.86 -0.73 6.87
CA ILE A 55 7.70 -1.33 8.21
C ILE A 55 8.85 -0.90 9.14
N SER A 56 10.05 -0.72 8.60
CA SER A 56 11.29 -0.44 9.35
C SER A 56 11.60 1.05 9.57
N MET A 57 10.90 1.98 8.91
CA MET A 57 11.11 3.43 9.04
C MET A 57 9.78 4.19 9.01
N THR A 58 9.73 5.39 9.61
CA THR A 58 8.58 6.31 9.51
C THR A 58 8.47 6.98 8.14
N GLY A 59 8.39 6.17 7.08
CA GLY A 59 8.21 6.63 5.70
C GLY A 59 6.98 6.02 5.06
N SER A 60 6.18 6.84 4.39
CA SER A 60 5.05 6.40 3.56
C SER A 60 4.93 7.27 2.31
N VAL A 61 4.50 6.66 1.20
CA VAL A 61 4.20 7.37 -0.05
C VAL A 61 2.78 7.04 -0.52
N ASP A 62 2.05 8.09 -0.91
CA ASP A 62 0.66 8.04 -1.36
C ASP A 62 0.57 8.35 -2.86
N PHE A 63 -0.05 7.46 -3.63
CA PHE A 63 -0.28 7.64 -5.06
C PHE A 63 -1.61 7.03 -5.52
N LEU A 64 -2.07 7.45 -6.70
CA LEU A 64 -3.29 6.95 -7.32
C LEU A 64 -2.93 5.94 -8.41
N VAL A 65 -3.76 4.90 -8.53
CA VAL A 65 -3.63 3.88 -9.56
C VAL A 65 -4.99 3.58 -10.20
N LYS A 66 -4.99 3.18 -11.47
CA LYS A 66 -6.17 2.72 -12.19
C LYS A 66 -6.10 1.22 -12.37
N THR A 67 -7.13 0.50 -11.93
CA THR A 67 -7.22 -0.95 -12.11
C THR A 67 -7.37 -1.28 -13.60
N LEU A 68 -6.58 -2.25 -14.06
CA LEU A 68 -6.58 -2.77 -15.42
C LEU A 68 -7.14 -4.18 -15.48
N LYS A 69 -6.92 -4.96 -14.41
CA LYS A 69 -7.27 -6.37 -14.32
C LYS A 69 -7.47 -6.77 -12.86
N SER A 70 -8.47 -7.59 -12.61
CA SER A 70 -8.72 -8.30 -11.36
C SER A 70 -8.97 -9.77 -11.72
N GLU A 71 -8.14 -10.70 -11.24
CA GLU A 71 -8.24 -12.12 -11.58
C GLU A 71 -8.17 -13.00 -10.33
N LYS A 72 -9.13 -13.92 -10.18
CA LYS A 72 -9.14 -14.87 -9.07
C LYS A 72 -8.01 -15.88 -9.21
N ILE A 73 -7.23 -16.09 -8.15
CA ILE A 73 -6.10 -17.03 -8.17
C ILE A 73 -6.59 -18.42 -7.82
N GLY A 74 -6.86 -19.23 -8.84
CA GLY A 74 -7.12 -20.66 -8.72
C GLY A 74 -7.99 -21.03 -7.50
N ASN A 75 -7.40 -21.77 -6.55
CA ASN A 75 -8.05 -22.22 -5.31
C ASN A 75 -7.77 -21.31 -4.08
N GLU A 76 -7.04 -20.21 -4.25
CA GLU A 76 -6.80 -19.27 -3.16
C GLU A 76 -7.96 -18.28 -3.01
N PRO A 77 -8.29 -17.84 -1.79
CA PRO A 77 -9.30 -16.82 -1.55
C PRO A 77 -8.75 -15.41 -1.83
N LEU A 78 -8.01 -15.25 -2.92
CA LEU A 78 -7.32 -14.02 -3.30
C LEU A 78 -7.51 -13.70 -4.79
N PHE A 79 -7.49 -12.40 -5.09
CA PHE A 79 -7.51 -11.82 -6.42
C PHE A 79 -6.17 -11.15 -6.71
N GLU A 80 -5.61 -11.39 -7.89
CA GLU A 80 -4.48 -10.67 -8.44
C GLU A 80 -4.97 -9.40 -9.11
N ILE A 81 -4.56 -8.25 -8.57
CA ILE A 81 -4.96 -6.93 -9.04
C ILE A 81 -3.78 -6.29 -9.76
N HIS A 82 -3.99 -5.90 -11.02
CA HIS A 82 -3.01 -5.15 -11.82
C HIS A 82 -3.48 -3.72 -12.00
N CYS A 83 -2.62 -2.76 -11.69
CA CYS A 83 -2.91 -1.34 -11.82
C CYS A 83 -1.80 -0.59 -12.55
N ASN A 84 -2.18 0.43 -13.32
CA ASN A 84 -1.25 1.46 -13.79
C ASN A 84 -1.29 2.67 -12.86
N PHE A 85 -0.21 3.44 -12.78
CA PHE A 85 -0.28 4.76 -12.14
C PHE A 85 -1.33 5.63 -12.84
N TYR A 86 -2.08 6.39 -12.05
CA TYR A 86 -3.16 7.25 -12.52
C TYR A 86 -2.91 8.67 -12.04
N ASP A 87 -2.91 9.63 -12.97
CA ASP A 87 -2.77 11.05 -12.66
C ASP A 87 -1.54 11.38 -11.81
N THR A 88 -0.45 10.66 -12.04
CA THR A 88 0.87 11.00 -11.53
C THR A 88 1.56 11.88 -12.56
N ASN A 89 1.88 13.13 -12.21
CA ASN A 89 2.93 13.84 -12.94
C ASN A 89 4.19 12.97 -12.91
N ALA A 90 5.03 13.02 -13.95
CA ALA A 90 6.27 12.22 -14.02
C ALA A 90 7.11 12.29 -12.73
N GLU A 91 7.10 13.45 -12.04
CA GLU A 91 7.75 13.66 -10.75
C GLU A 91 7.27 12.71 -9.63
N LYS A 92 5.97 12.38 -9.59
CA LYS A 92 5.42 11.45 -8.58
C LYS A 92 5.78 9.99 -8.88
N GLU A 93 5.87 9.63 -10.15
CA GLU A 93 6.33 8.30 -10.54
C GLU A 93 7.80 8.12 -10.12
N ASP A 94 8.62 9.13 -10.38
CA ASP A 94 10.02 9.17 -9.95
C ASP A 94 10.16 9.17 -8.43
N GLU A 95 9.28 9.86 -7.69
CA GLU A 95 9.25 9.83 -6.22
C GLU A 95 8.96 8.42 -5.69
N VAL A 96 7.94 7.75 -6.23
CA VAL A 96 7.57 6.38 -5.83
C VAL A 96 8.69 5.40 -6.15
N LEU A 97 9.30 5.50 -7.35
CA LEU A 97 10.42 4.64 -7.73
C LEU A 97 11.65 4.91 -6.87
N SER A 98 11.97 6.17 -6.58
CA SER A 98 13.11 6.56 -5.73
C SER A 98 12.93 6.09 -4.29
N PHE A 99 11.70 6.14 -3.77
CA PHE A 99 11.34 5.62 -2.45
C PHE A 99 11.65 4.12 -2.35
N ILE A 100 11.50 3.39 -3.45
CA ILE A 100 11.68 1.93 -3.50
C ILE A 100 13.13 1.56 -3.85
N SER A 101 13.78 2.27 -4.77
CA SER A 101 15.17 2.02 -5.19
C SER A 101 16.23 2.45 -4.17
N SER A 102 15.85 3.20 -3.13
CA SER A 102 16.75 3.54 -2.03
C SER A 102 17.18 2.33 -1.19
N TYR A 103 16.71 1.12 -1.54
CA TYR A 103 16.87 -0.13 -0.80
C TYR A 103 16.93 -1.34 -1.76
#